data_AF-A0AAP2Z6K0-F1
#
_entry.id   AF-A0AAP2Z6K0-F1
#
_cell.length_a   1.000
_cell.length_b   1.000
_cell.length_c   1.000
_cell.angle_alpha   90.00
_cell.angle_beta   90.00
_cell.angle_gamma   90.00
#
_symmetry.space_group_name_H-M   'P 1'
#
loop_
_entity.id
_entity.type
_entity.pdbx_description
1 polymer ?
#
loop_
_entity_poly.entity_id
_entity_poly.type
_entity_poly.pdbx_seq_one_letter_code
_entity_poly.pdbx_strand_id
1 'polypeptide(L)'
;MNRWVLIGTVAILLVFAGVATTFVLPLSVDSTGGPFELGQSESYVSSGKISTDEVGLLIAHEATVLADDDAHLTFEYENRTVEQFYDDGTVYTKYEGHVDDEEWMASTEPTDVEEVYFGEHEDRFVRITTENGTVDSSSSHMLFVRMETRHLLSVPAYERVNEQGDRTGYAPSSTWTKMESGTMRATPESGELSVDTETGVLREASLRYQLTEASSYGKYLLRPGNTTTVNVQYEYDPDPSVDEIETPAWVEQCVENDHCEF
;
A
#
# COMPACT_ATOMS: atom_id res chain seq x y z
N MET A 1 9.15 -56.22 31.59
CA MET A 1 8.58 -55.68 32.84
C MET A 1 9.18 -54.30 33.09
N ASN A 2 8.37 -53.24 33.06
CA ASN A 2 8.42 -52.21 34.09
C ASN A 2 7.00 -51.63 34.28
N ARG A 3 6.42 -51.95 35.45
CA ARG A 3 5.50 -51.15 36.29
C ARG A 3 4.30 -50.47 35.59
N TRP A 4 3.22 -51.21 35.40
CA TRP A 4 1.94 -50.93 36.09
C TRP A 4 2.06 -50.20 37.44
N VAL A 5 0.96 -49.53 37.79
CA VAL A 5 0.56 -49.13 39.14
C VAL A 5 1.17 -47.83 39.65
N LEU A 6 0.73 -46.76 39.01
CA LEU A 6 0.10 -45.63 39.70
C LEU A 6 -0.95 -45.09 38.69
N ILE A 7 -2.07 -45.78 38.39
CA ILE A 7 -3.18 -46.06 39.32
C ILE A 7 -3.06 -45.18 40.55
N GLY A 8 -3.67 -44.04 40.44
CA GLY A 8 -3.85 -43.14 41.56
C GLY A 8 -4.84 -42.09 41.14
N THR A 9 -5.92 -42.48 40.47
CA THR A 9 -7.14 -42.68 41.27
C THR A 9 -7.53 -41.37 41.92
N VAL A 10 -7.59 -40.30 41.13
CA VAL A 10 -8.58 -39.24 41.31
C VAL A 10 -8.79 -38.61 39.90
N ALA A 11 -9.70 -38.98 38.99
CA ALA A 11 -11.11 -39.32 39.14
C ALA A 11 -11.72 -38.55 40.30
N ILE A 12 -12.49 -37.49 40.03
CA ILE A 12 -12.99 -36.45 40.98
C ILE A 12 -12.18 -35.18 40.70
N LEU A 13 -12.42 -34.37 39.67
CA LEU A 13 -13.67 -33.68 39.33
C LEU A 13 -13.46 -33.14 37.89
N LEU A 14 -14.27 -33.36 36.86
CA LEU A 14 -15.73 -33.37 36.78
C LEU A 14 -16.45 -32.24 37.53
N VAL A 15 -15.74 -31.12 37.75
CA VAL A 15 -16.28 -29.81 38.12
C VAL A 15 -15.23 -28.84 37.60
N PHE A 16 -15.21 -28.47 36.32
CA PHE A 16 -15.98 -27.32 35.84
C PHE A 16 -16.22 -27.40 34.32
N ALA A 17 -16.56 -28.59 33.81
CA ALA A 17 -17.39 -28.68 32.61
C ALA A 17 -18.84 -28.38 33.02
N GLY A 18 -19.15 -27.09 33.19
CA GLY A 18 -20.51 -26.63 33.47
C GLY A 18 -20.56 -25.48 34.47
N VAL A 19 -21.01 -24.33 33.97
CA VAL A 19 -21.48 -23.14 34.70
C VAL A 19 -20.42 -22.09 35.05
N ALA A 20 -19.89 -21.47 33.99
CA ALA A 20 -19.92 -20.02 33.80
C ALA A 20 -19.68 -19.72 32.30
N THR A 21 -20.66 -19.96 31.42
CA THR A 21 -21.51 -18.87 30.92
C THR A 21 -21.36 -17.56 31.70
N THR A 22 -21.21 -16.45 30.96
CA THR A 22 -20.95 -15.06 31.38
C THR A 22 -19.45 -14.79 31.54
N PHE A 23 -18.73 -14.20 30.60
CA PHE A 23 -19.03 -12.96 29.89
C PHE A 23 -18.35 -12.91 28.51
N VAL A 24 -19.16 -12.61 27.49
CA VAL A 24 -18.81 -11.70 26.37
C VAL A 24 -17.48 -11.97 25.66
N LEU A 25 -17.51 -12.80 24.62
CA LEU A 25 -17.04 -12.33 23.32
C LEU A 25 -18.08 -12.76 22.28
N PRO A 26 -19.01 -11.88 21.85
CA PRO A 26 -19.29 -11.84 20.43
C PRO A 26 -17.99 -11.46 19.71
N LEU A 27 -18.00 -11.52 18.38
CA LEU A 27 -16.87 -11.22 17.48
C LEU A 27 -16.05 -12.50 17.18
N SER A 28 -16.47 -13.50 16.39
CA SER A 28 -17.13 -13.42 15.07
C SER A 28 -16.88 -12.08 14.40
N VAL A 29 -15.63 -11.83 14.06
CA VAL A 29 -15.31 -10.91 12.98
C VAL A 29 -14.46 -11.72 12.01
N ASP A 30 -15.16 -12.44 11.15
CA ASP A 30 -14.72 -12.54 9.76
C ASP A 30 -14.58 -11.09 9.26
N SER A 31 -13.35 -10.59 9.12
CA SER A 31 -13.05 -9.32 8.44
C SER A 31 -11.54 -9.21 8.22
N THR A 32 -10.95 -10.16 7.48
CA THR A 32 -9.60 -9.97 6.93
C THR A 32 -9.60 -9.23 5.59
N GLY A 33 -10.77 -8.89 5.04
CA GLY A 33 -10.91 -7.85 4.03
C GLY A 33 -11.35 -6.57 4.72
N GLY A 34 -10.65 -5.45 4.49
CA GLY A 34 -11.20 -4.14 4.83
C GLY A 34 -12.53 -3.90 4.08
N PRO A 35 -13.24 -2.80 4.35
CA PRO A 35 -14.49 -2.49 3.63
C PRO A 35 -14.27 -2.13 2.15
N PHE A 36 -13.05 -2.28 1.64
CA PHE A 36 -12.62 -1.79 0.35
C PHE A 36 -11.69 -2.78 -0.35
N GLU A 37 -11.76 -2.79 -1.67
CA GLU A 37 -10.79 -3.39 -2.58
C GLU A 37 -10.09 -2.30 -3.38
N LEU A 38 -8.85 -2.54 -3.84
CA LEU A 38 -8.18 -1.60 -4.74
C LEU A 38 -8.58 -1.91 -6.19
N GLY A 39 -8.83 -0.86 -6.99
CA GLY A 39 -9.37 -1.00 -8.34
C GLY A 39 -8.43 -1.72 -9.33
N GLN A 40 -9.02 -2.30 -10.38
CA GLN A 40 -8.34 -3.11 -11.41
C GLN A 40 -8.86 -2.86 -12.84
N SER A 41 -9.31 -1.63 -13.14
CA SER A 41 -9.71 -1.26 -14.51
C SER A 41 -8.52 -1.29 -15.49
N GLU A 42 -8.83 -1.55 -16.77
CA GLU A 42 -7.89 -1.44 -17.90
C GLU A 42 -7.53 0.02 -18.18
N SER A 43 -8.44 0.96 -17.95
CA SER A 43 -8.14 2.40 -18.00
C SER A 43 -8.38 3.03 -16.64
N TYR A 44 -7.43 3.77 -16.10
CA TYR A 44 -7.64 4.45 -14.83
C TYR A 44 -6.68 5.62 -14.60
N VAL A 45 -7.12 6.56 -13.77
CA VAL A 45 -6.23 7.50 -13.07
C VAL A 45 -6.18 7.10 -11.60
N SER A 46 -4.99 7.10 -11.02
CA SER A 46 -4.80 6.95 -9.59
C SER A 46 -3.73 7.90 -9.08
N SER A 47 -3.99 8.50 -7.93
CA SER A 47 -3.00 9.27 -7.20
C SER A 47 -3.01 8.88 -5.73
N GLY A 48 -1.93 9.15 -5.02
CA GLY A 48 -1.88 8.88 -3.60
C GLY A 48 -0.60 9.30 -2.94
N LYS A 49 -0.64 9.29 -1.61
CA LYS A 49 0.48 9.69 -0.78
C LYS A 49 0.43 8.97 0.56
N ILE A 50 1.55 8.38 0.95
CA ILE A 50 1.77 7.76 2.25
C ILE A 50 2.93 8.48 2.93
N SER A 51 2.70 8.95 4.15
CA SER A 51 3.75 9.60 4.95
C SER A 51 3.59 9.32 6.44
N THR A 52 4.71 9.25 7.16
CA THR A 52 4.75 9.06 8.62
C THR A 52 5.62 10.10 9.29
N ASP A 53 5.42 10.36 10.58
CA ASP A 53 6.26 11.30 11.33
C ASP A 53 7.72 10.85 11.44
N GLU A 54 7.98 9.53 11.42
CA GLU A 54 9.32 8.96 11.59
C GLU A 54 10.13 8.98 10.29
N VAL A 55 9.48 8.74 9.14
CA VAL A 55 10.13 8.57 7.83
C VAL A 55 9.88 9.77 6.90
N GLY A 56 8.96 10.67 7.23
CA GLY A 56 8.52 11.70 6.30
C GLY A 56 7.70 11.09 5.16
N LEU A 57 8.08 11.36 3.91
CA LEU A 57 7.42 10.79 2.73
C LEU A 57 7.87 9.34 2.53
N LEU A 58 6.93 8.39 2.61
CA LEU A 58 7.21 7.00 2.23
C LEU A 58 7.10 6.86 0.71
N ILE A 59 5.97 7.29 0.14
CA ILE A 59 5.72 7.28 -1.29
C ILE A 59 4.60 8.27 -1.63
N ALA A 60 4.72 8.97 -2.75
CA ALA A 60 3.60 9.55 -3.47
C ALA A 60 3.58 8.96 -4.88
N HIS A 61 2.40 8.82 -5.46
CA HIS A 61 2.26 8.29 -6.80
C HIS A 61 1.21 9.05 -7.60
N GLU A 62 1.44 9.10 -8.90
CA GLU A 62 0.48 9.48 -9.92
C GLU A 62 0.54 8.44 -11.03
N ALA A 63 -0.61 7.99 -11.50
CA ALA A 63 -0.72 6.90 -12.46
C ALA A 63 -1.87 7.20 -13.41
N THR A 64 -1.60 7.15 -14.71
CA THR A 64 -2.61 7.16 -15.77
C THR A 64 -2.38 5.92 -16.63
N VAL A 65 -3.43 5.14 -16.88
CA VAL A 65 -3.41 3.94 -17.71
C VAL A 65 -4.57 4.02 -18.70
N LEU A 66 -4.32 3.69 -19.96
CA LEU A 66 -5.31 3.62 -21.05
C LEU A 66 -5.61 2.18 -21.46
N ALA A 67 -6.69 1.99 -22.22
CA ALA A 67 -7.24 0.67 -22.57
C ALA A 67 -6.35 -0.18 -23.50
N ASP A 68 -5.36 0.44 -24.13
CA ASP A 68 -4.34 -0.16 -24.99
C ASP A 68 -3.06 -0.55 -24.23
N ASP A 69 -3.11 -0.58 -22.89
CA ASP A 69 -2.00 -0.83 -21.97
C ASP A 69 -0.90 0.25 -21.97
N ASP A 70 -1.13 1.39 -22.65
CA ASP A 70 -0.30 2.58 -22.50
C ASP A 70 -0.46 3.16 -21.08
N ALA A 71 0.65 3.55 -20.47
CA ALA A 71 0.66 4.03 -19.09
C ALA A 71 1.76 5.04 -18.80
N HIS A 72 1.45 6.01 -17.93
CA HIS A 72 2.42 6.91 -17.32
C HIS A 72 2.29 6.86 -15.81
N LEU A 73 3.37 6.46 -15.15
CA LEU A 73 3.43 6.28 -13.70
C LEU A 73 4.58 7.10 -13.14
N THR A 74 4.31 7.94 -12.15
CA THR A 74 5.32 8.66 -11.38
C THR A 74 5.26 8.21 -9.92
N PHE A 75 6.41 7.92 -9.34
CA PHE A 75 6.56 7.57 -7.93
C PHE A 75 7.61 8.48 -7.30
N GLU A 76 7.21 9.23 -6.27
CA GLU A 76 8.09 10.10 -5.49
C GLU A 76 8.35 9.49 -4.11
N TYR A 77 9.61 9.34 -3.77
CA TYR A 77 10.13 9.02 -2.44
C TYR A 77 10.86 10.25 -1.89
N GLU A 78 11.19 10.28 -0.60
CA GLU A 78 11.74 11.45 0.10
C GLU A 78 12.72 12.33 -0.71
N ASN A 79 13.72 11.74 -1.38
CA ASN A 79 14.66 12.45 -2.26
C ASN A 79 14.88 11.72 -3.60
N ARG A 80 13.90 10.94 -4.07
CA ARG A 80 14.07 10.07 -5.24
C ARG A 80 12.79 10.00 -6.05
N THR A 81 12.92 9.92 -7.37
CA THR A 81 11.78 9.79 -8.27
C THR A 81 11.99 8.60 -9.20
N VAL A 82 10.92 7.85 -9.45
CA VAL A 82 10.85 6.85 -10.51
C VAL A 82 9.71 7.24 -11.42
N GLU A 83 10.02 7.46 -12.69
CA GLU A 83 9.02 7.74 -13.73
C GLU A 83 9.04 6.61 -14.75
N GLN A 84 7.87 6.05 -15.07
CA GLN A 84 7.71 4.97 -16.03
C GLN A 84 6.72 5.37 -17.11
N PHE A 85 7.09 5.13 -18.36
CA PHE A 85 6.25 5.35 -19.53
C PHE A 85 6.18 4.05 -20.34
N TYR A 86 4.95 3.59 -20.60
CA TYR A 86 4.63 2.39 -21.35
C TYR A 86 4.01 2.82 -22.68
N ASP A 87 4.61 2.36 -23.79
CA ASP A 87 4.19 2.69 -25.16
C ASP A 87 4.53 1.51 -26.08
N ASP A 88 3.51 0.97 -26.76
CA ASP A 88 3.60 -0.11 -27.76
C ASP A 88 4.52 -1.28 -27.33
N GLY A 89 4.31 -1.78 -26.11
CA GLY A 89 5.06 -2.91 -25.55
C GLY A 89 6.50 -2.58 -25.13
N THR A 90 6.90 -1.31 -25.15
CA THR A 90 8.18 -0.82 -24.62
C THR A 90 7.96 -0.10 -23.30
N VAL A 91 8.83 -0.37 -22.33
CA VAL A 91 8.86 0.32 -21.04
C VAL A 91 10.09 1.19 -20.97
N TYR A 92 9.87 2.48 -20.77
CA TYR A 92 10.90 3.47 -20.47
C TYR A 92 10.84 3.81 -18.99
N THR A 93 11.95 3.70 -18.28
CA THR A 93 12.04 4.06 -16.87
C THR A 93 13.16 5.07 -16.64
N LYS A 94 12.83 6.17 -15.99
CA LYS A 94 13.77 7.16 -15.49
C LYS A 94 13.87 7.05 -13.98
N TYR A 95 15.10 6.92 -13.48
CA TYR A 95 15.43 7.02 -12.07
C TYR A 95 16.16 8.34 -11.80
N GLU A 96 15.64 9.12 -10.85
CA GLU A 96 16.26 10.35 -10.37
C GLU A 96 16.58 10.21 -8.87
N GLY A 97 17.80 10.56 -8.47
CA GLY A 97 18.26 10.46 -7.07
C GLY A 97 19.61 11.14 -6.87
N HIS A 98 20.21 10.99 -5.69
CA HIS A 98 21.55 11.52 -5.38
C HIS A 98 22.67 10.53 -5.74
N VAL A 99 23.87 11.02 -6.15
CA VAL A 99 25.08 10.21 -6.44
C VAL A 99 25.32 9.03 -5.48
N ASP A 100 25.15 9.28 -4.18
CA ASP A 100 25.56 8.34 -3.13
C ASP A 100 24.57 7.16 -2.95
N ASP A 101 23.47 7.13 -3.71
CA ASP A 101 22.42 6.11 -3.66
C ASP A 101 22.62 4.96 -4.67
N GLU A 102 23.87 4.63 -5.01
CA GLU A 102 24.21 3.52 -5.92
C GLU A 102 23.54 2.18 -5.52
N GLU A 103 23.40 1.92 -4.22
CA GLU A 103 22.75 0.71 -3.69
C GLU A 103 21.23 0.69 -3.95
N TRP A 104 20.57 1.85 -3.90
CA TRP A 104 19.15 1.96 -4.22
C TRP A 104 18.91 1.77 -5.72
N MET A 105 19.74 2.42 -6.55
CA MET A 105 19.70 2.24 -7.99
C MET A 105 19.92 0.78 -8.37
N ALA A 106 20.91 0.10 -7.79
CA ALA A 106 21.22 -1.30 -8.09
C ALA A 106 20.15 -2.29 -7.59
N SER A 107 19.39 -1.94 -6.55
CA SER A 107 18.32 -2.81 -6.01
C SER A 107 16.96 -2.58 -6.65
N THR A 108 16.76 -1.42 -7.29
CA THR A 108 15.48 -1.03 -7.89
C THR A 108 15.47 -1.25 -9.41
N GLU A 109 16.64 -1.23 -10.04
CA GLU A 109 16.76 -1.49 -11.47
C GLU A 109 16.32 -2.92 -11.83
N PRO A 110 15.56 -3.10 -12.91
CA PRO A 110 15.16 -4.42 -13.38
C PRO A 110 16.39 -5.25 -13.78
N THR A 111 16.34 -6.57 -13.63
CA THR A 111 17.47 -7.43 -14.06
C THR A 111 17.59 -7.57 -15.57
N ASP A 112 16.52 -7.24 -16.29
CA ASP A 112 16.33 -7.52 -17.72
C ASP A 112 16.50 -6.27 -18.57
N VAL A 113 17.31 -5.30 -18.10
CA VAL A 113 17.58 -4.07 -18.85
C VAL A 113 18.30 -4.38 -20.16
N GLU A 114 17.77 -3.85 -21.26
CA GLU A 114 18.41 -3.91 -22.57
C GLU A 114 19.41 -2.76 -22.74
N GLU A 115 18.98 -1.55 -22.42
CA GLU A 115 19.76 -0.32 -22.60
C GLU A 115 19.73 0.53 -21.31
N VAL A 116 20.91 0.95 -20.87
CA VAL A 116 21.10 1.87 -19.73
C VAL A 116 21.80 3.13 -20.24
N TYR A 117 21.18 4.29 -19.99
CA TYR A 117 21.78 5.59 -20.26
C TYR A 117 21.98 6.37 -18.96
N PHE A 118 22.96 7.26 -18.96
CA PHE A 118 23.31 8.13 -17.84
C PHE A 118 23.22 9.59 -18.30
N GLY A 119 22.40 10.40 -17.62
CA GLY A 119 22.25 11.83 -17.90
C GLY A 119 23.27 12.70 -17.14
N GLU A 120 23.30 14.01 -17.44
CA GLU A 120 24.21 14.98 -16.82
C GLU A 120 23.95 15.23 -15.32
N HIS A 121 22.74 14.94 -14.84
CA HIS A 121 22.31 15.14 -13.45
C HIS A 121 22.18 13.82 -12.68
N GLU A 122 22.98 12.82 -13.05
CA GLU A 122 22.99 11.49 -12.39
C GLU A 122 21.69 10.69 -12.58
N ASP A 123 20.84 11.16 -13.50
CA ASP A 123 19.69 10.44 -14.00
C ASP A 123 20.13 9.13 -14.63
N ARG A 124 19.40 8.05 -14.31
CA ARG A 124 19.60 6.74 -14.92
C ARG A 124 18.36 6.35 -15.70
N PHE A 125 18.54 6.10 -16.98
CA PHE A 125 17.46 5.73 -17.88
C PHE A 125 17.61 4.28 -18.29
N VAL A 126 16.49 3.57 -18.28
CA VAL A 126 16.40 2.15 -18.55
C VAL A 126 15.32 1.91 -19.58
N ARG A 127 15.63 1.10 -20.60
CA ARG A 127 14.66 0.65 -21.60
C ARG A 127 14.55 -0.87 -21.60
N ILE A 128 13.31 -1.36 -21.69
CA ILE A 128 12.97 -2.79 -21.74
C ILE A 128 11.87 -3.00 -22.77
N THR A 129 12.10 -3.86 -23.75
CA THR A 129 11.06 -4.34 -24.67
C THR A 129 10.40 -5.65 -24.20
N THR A 130 9.13 -5.84 -24.54
CA THR A 130 8.36 -7.06 -24.22
C THR A 130 8.94 -8.35 -24.81
N GLU A 131 9.80 -8.28 -25.83
CA GLU A 131 10.42 -9.46 -26.46
C GLU A 131 11.54 -10.09 -25.61
N ASN A 132 12.19 -9.32 -24.71
CA ASN A 132 13.36 -9.76 -23.94
C ASN A 132 13.17 -9.85 -22.43
N GLY A 133 12.02 -9.45 -21.89
CA GLY A 133 11.71 -9.56 -20.46
C GLY A 133 10.25 -9.89 -20.21
N THR A 134 9.97 -10.65 -19.15
CA THR A 134 8.63 -10.67 -18.54
C THR A 134 8.40 -9.29 -17.94
N VAL A 135 7.82 -8.39 -18.73
CA VAL A 135 7.21 -7.16 -18.22
C VAL A 135 6.04 -7.62 -17.36
N ASP A 136 6.28 -7.84 -16.07
CA ASP A 136 5.19 -8.04 -15.13
C ASP A 136 4.44 -6.70 -15.12
N SER A 137 3.29 -6.65 -15.79
CA SER A 137 2.51 -5.42 -16.01
C SER A 137 2.01 -4.80 -14.70
N SER A 138 2.20 -5.49 -13.57
CA SER A 138 2.30 -4.86 -12.26
C SER A 138 3.75 -4.47 -11.97
N SER A 139 4.17 -3.26 -12.36
CA SER A 139 5.45 -2.72 -11.91
C SER A 139 5.57 -2.88 -10.41
N SER A 140 6.73 -3.37 -9.95
CA SER A 140 7.01 -3.63 -8.53
C SER A 140 6.63 -2.44 -7.64
N HIS A 141 6.77 -1.22 -8.18
CA HIS A 141 6.38 0.04 -7.56
C HIS A 141 4.86 0.16 -7.33
N MET A 142 4.02 -0.06 -8.35
CA MET A 142 2.57 0.03 -8.17
C MET A 142 2.04 -1.10 -7.28
N LEU A 143 2.64 -2.28 -7.36
CA LEU A 143 2.33 -3.38 -6.44
C LEU A 143 2.66 -2.98 -4.99
N PHE A 144 3.84 -2.40 -4.75
CA PHE A 144 4.24 -1.86 -3.45
C PHE A 144 3.24 -0.81 -2.94
N VAL A 145 2.91 0.20 -3.76
CA VAL A 145 1.90 1.24 -3.42
C VAL A 145 0.57 0.60 -3.00
N ARG A 146 0.07 -0.36 -3.78
CA ARG A 146 -1.20 -1.05 -3.50
C ARG A 146 -1.12 -1.84 -2.19
N MET A 147 -0.03 -2.57 -1.95
CA MET A 147 0.16 -3.33 -0.71
C MET A 147 0.21 -2.42 0.52
N GLU A 148 1.01 -1.34 0.46
CA GLU A 148 1.14 -0.40 1.58
C GLU A 148 -0.15 0.36 1.84
N THR A 149 -0.80 0.87 0.79
CA THR A 149 -2.10 1.54 0.91
C THR A 149 -3.12 0.61 1.56
N ARG A 150 -3.24 -0.63 1.07
CA ARG A 150 -4.15 -1.62 1.65
C ARG A 150 -3.80 -1.92 3.10
N HIS A 151 -2.52 -2.14 3.41
CA HIS A 151 -2.06 -2.44 4.75
C HIS A 151 -2.44 -1.33 5.72
N LEU A 152 -2.05 -0.09 5.43
CA LEU A 152 -2.26 1.06 6.32
C LEU A 152 -3.73 1.45 6.45
N LEU A 153 -4.51 1.37 5.35
CA LEU A 153 -5.95 1.60 5.42
C LEU A 153 -6.68 0.49 6.18
N SER A 154 -6.15 -0.74 6.27
CA SER A 154 -6.76 -1.83 7.05
C SER A 154 -6.53 -1.73 8.56
N VAL A 155 -5.67 -0.81 9.00
CA VAL A 155 -5.29 -0.72 10.41
C VAL A 155 -6.42 -0.20 11.31
N PRO A 156 -7.12 0.92 11.00
CA PRO A 156 -8.29 1.34 11.75
C PRO A 156 -9.48 0.40 11.56
N ALA A 157 -10.43 0.45 12.51
CA ALA A 157 -11.77 -0.07 12.25
C ALA A 157 -12.60 1.01 11.52
N TYR A 158 -13.68 0.63 10.86
CA TYR A 158 -14.51 1.58 10.11
C TYR A 158 -15.99 1.41 10.41
N GLU A 159 -16.69 2.52 10.43
CA GLU A 159 -18.14 2.58 10.55
C GLU A 159 -18.71 3.31 9.33
N ARG A 160 -19.80 2.76 8.79
CA ARG A 160 -20.52 3.39 7.69
C ARG A 160 -21.17 4.69 8.18
N VAL A 161 -20.90 5.81 7.52
CA VAL A 161 -21.38 7.13 7.98
C VAL A 161 -22.26 7.86 6.98
N ASN A 162 -22.10 7.61 5.68
CA ASN A 162 -22.92 8.25 4.66
C ASN A 162 -23.11 7.34 3.43
N GLU A 163 -24.08 7.72 2.60
CA GLU A 163 -24.26 7.24 1.22
C GLU A 163 -24.39 8.49 0.35
N GLN A 164 -23.60 8.58 -0.71
CA GLN A 164 -23.66 9.68 -1.66
C GLN A 164 -23.62 9.13 -3.08
N GLY A 165 -24.77 9.14 -3.77
CA GLY A 165 -24.89 8.59 -5.11
C GLY A 165 -24.63 7.09 -5.12
N ASP A 166 -23.63 6.67 -5.89
CA ASP A 166 -23.12 5.31 -6.00
C ASP A 166 -22.00 4.99 -5.01
N ARG A 167 -21.66 5.91 -4.10
CA ARG A 167 -20.58 5.74 -3.11
C ARG A 167 -21.10 5.60 -1.69
N THR A 168 -20.41 4.78 -0.91
CA THR A 168 -20.60 4.63 0.53
C THR A 168 -19.38 5.16 1.27
N GLY A 169 -19.58 6.10 2.21
CA GLY A 169 -18.52 6.65 3.04
C GLY A 169 -18.37 5.92 4.37
N TYR A 170 -17.12 5.73 4.78
CA TYR A 170 -16.73 5.05 6.00
C TYR A 170 -15.80 5.92 6.84
N ALA A 171 -16.19 6.22 8.08
CA ALA A 171 -15.34 6.94 9.01
C ALA A 171 -14.49 5.96 9.83
N PRO A 172 -13.19 6.27 10.04
CA PRO A 172 -12.32 5.44 10.84
C PRO A 172 -12.67 5.56 12.34
N SER A 173 -12.55 4.46 13.07
CA SER A 173 -12.72 4.36 14.50
C SER A 173 -11.52 3.67 15.15
N SER A 174 -11.31 3.97 16.44
CA SER A 174 -10.14 3.50 17.16
C SER A 174 -10.18 2.00 17.43
N THR A 175 -9.12 1.28 17.07
CA THR A 175 -9.03 -0.17 17.27
C THR A 175 -7.69 -0.60 17.86
N TRP A 176 -7.65 -1.81 18.40
CA TRP A 176 -6.42 -2.47 18.80
C TRP A 176 -5.94 -3.34 17.65
N THR A 177 -4.68 -3.18 17.26
CA THR A 177 -4.07 -3.96 16.19
C THR A 177 -2.78 -4.61 16.67
N LYS A 178 -2.41 -5.72 16.04
CA LYS A 178 -1.14 -6.41 16.28
C LYS A 178 -0.25 -6.22 15.06
N MET A 179 0.86 -5.52 15.24
CA MET A 179 1.92 -5.35 14.27
C MET A 179 3.14 -6.19 14.68
N GLU A 180 4.16 -6.27 13.83
CA GLU A 180 5.40 -7.00 14.14
C GLU A 180 6.09 -6.49 15.40
N SER A 181 6.08 -5.17 15.59
CA SER A 181 6.64 -4.46 16.76
C SER A 181 5.83 -4.64 18.04
N GLY A 182 4.61 -5.19 17.96
CA GLY A 182 3.77 -5.52 19.11
C GLY A 182 2.31 -5.10 18.96
N THR A 183 1.61 -5.02 20.09
CA THR A 183 0.23 -4.53 20.13
C THR A 183 0.22 -3.01 20.15
N MET A 184 -0.58 -2.43 19.27
CA MET A 184 -0.72 -0.99 19.12
C MET A 184 -2.19 -0.57 19.18
N ARG A 185 -2.42 0.64 19.66
CA ARG A 185 -3.72 1.32 19.56
C ARG A 185 -3.68 2.25 18.37
N ALA A 186 -4.52 1.98 17.37
CA ALA A 186 -4.78 2.90 16.28
C ALA A 186 -5.88 3.88 16.72
N THR A 187 -5.57 5.17 16.70
CA THR A 187 -6.49 6.24 17.08
C THR A 187 -6.61 7.22 15.93
N PRO A 188 -7.72 7.18 15.16
CA PRO A 188 -7.94 8.12 14.07
C PRO A 188 -8.02 9.55 14.58
N GLU A 189 -7.34 10.46 13.90
CA GLU A 189 -7.44 11.90 14.11
C GLU A 189 -8.47 12.51 13.15
N SER A 190 -8.45 12.02 11.90
CA SER A 190 -9.42 12.37 10.87
C SER A 190 -9.43 11.30 9.79
N GLY A 191 -10.54 11.21 9.07
CA GLY A 191 -10.52 10.55 7.78
C GLY A 191 -11.85 10.04 7.30
N GLU A 192 -11.87 9.60 6.05
CA GLU A 192 -13.00 9.00 5.38
C GLU A 192 -12.49 8.11 4.24
N LEU A 193 -13.13 6.97 4.04
CA LEU A 193 -13.01 6.17 2.83
C LEU A 193 -14.29 6.34 2.02
N SER A 194 -14.16 6.60 0.72
CA SER A 194 -15.26 6.56 -0.22
C SER A 194 -15.13 5.31 -1.08
N VAL A 195 -16.11 4.42 -0.98
CA VAL A 195 -16.10 3.12 -1.65
C VAL A 195 -17.28 3.04 -2.61
N ASP A 196 -17.03 2.55 -3.81
CA ASP A 196 -18.06 2.23 -4.80
C ASP A 196 -19.02 1.16 -4.25
N THR A 197 -20.32 1.45 -4.27
CA THR A 197 -21.33 0.62 -3.61
C THR A 197 -21.59 -0.69 -4.36
N GLU A 198 -21.38 -0.71 -5.67
CA GLU A 198 -21.62 -1.89 -6.51
C GLU A 198 -20.42 -2.84 -6.47
N THR A 199 -19.22 -2.28 -6.60
CA THR A 199 -17.97 -3.05 -6.78
C THR A 199 -17.17 -3.21 -5.49
N GLY A 200 -17.39 -2.38 -4.48
CA GLY A 200 -16.56 -2.37 -3.27
C GLY A 200 -15.18 -1.75 -3.48
N VAL A 201 -14.94 -1.11 -4.64
CA VAL A 201 -13.66 -0.49 -4.96
C VAL A 201 -13.48 0.83 -4.21
N LEU A 202 -12.31 1.00 -3.59
CA LEU A 202 -11.89 2.25 -3.00
C LEU A 202 -11.74 3.32 -4.08
N ARG A 203 -12.54 4.38 -4.00
CA ARG A 203 -12.43 5.55 -4.89
C ARG A 203 -11.56 6.63 -4.29
N GLU A 204 -11.74 6.90 -3.00
CA GLU A 204 -11.02 7.94 -2.29
C GLU A 204 -10.71 7.47 -0.87
N ALA A 205 -9.53 7.81 -0.37
CA ALA A 205 -9.20 7.71 1.04
C ALA A 205 -8.45 8.95 1.49
N SER A 206 -8.87 9.50 2.61
CA SER A 206 -8.10 10.47 3.36
C SER A 206 -8.07 9.97 4.79
N LEU A 207 -6.93 9.46 5.25
CA LEU A 207 -6.82 8.86 6.58
C LEU A 207 -5.60 9.43 7.31
N ARG A 208 -5.83 9.92 8.52
CA ARG A 208 -4.79 10.31 9.46
C ARG A 208 -5.05 9.69 10.83
N TYR A 209 -4.09 8.94 11.35
CA TYR A 209 -4.23 8.26 12.64
C TYR A 209 -2.91 8.14 13.38
N GLN A 210 -3.00 8.03 14.71
CA GLN A 210 -1.87 7.74 15.57
C GLN A 210 -1.79 6.25 15.86
N LEU A 211 -0.59 5.70 15.78
CA LEU A 211 -0.23 4.38 16.30
C LEU A 211 0.52 4.54 17.61
N THR A 212 -0.11 4.15 18.72
CA THR A 212 0.52 4.18 20.03
C THR A 212 0.84 2.77 20.52
N GLU A 213 2.11 2.51 20.83
CA GLU A 213 2.53 1.22 21.37
C GLU A 213 1.97 1.00 22.78
N ALA A 214 1.15 -0.05 22.92
CA ALA A 214 0.60 -0.44 24.21
C ALA A 214 0.13 -1.90 24.20
N SER A 215 0.60 -2.70 25.15
CA SER A 215 0.19 -4.10 25.32
C SER A 215 -1.16 -4.27 26.00
N SER A 216 -1.77 -3.19 26.51
CA SER A 216 -3.08 -3.20 27.15
C SER A 216 -3.66 -1.79 27.27
N TYR A 217 -4.96 -1.70 27.51
CA TYR A 217 -5.64 -0.44 27.80
C TYR A 217 -5.07 0.29 29.03
N GLY A 218 -4.67 -0.46 30.06
CA GLY A 218 -4.01 0.12 31.24
C GLY A 218 -2.65 0.74 30.93
N LYS A 219 -1.84 0.09 30.07
CA LYS A 219 -0.55 0.65 29.60
C LYS A 219 -0.81 1.90 28.77
N TYR A 220 -1.73 1.85 27.81
CA TYR A 220 -2.09 3.00 26.97
C TYR A 220 -2.48 4.24 27.77
N LEU A 221 -3.30 4.09 28.82
CA LEU A 221 -3.74 5.22 29.64
C LEU A 221 -2.67 5.77 30.59
N LEU A 222 -1.84 4.90 31.16
CA LEU A 222 -0.95 5.30 32.26
C LEU A 222 0.50 5.52 31.81
N ARG A 223 0.94 4.79 30.79
CA ARG A 223 2.33 4.73 30.30
C ARG A 223 2.34 4.35 28.81
N PRO A 224 1.77 5.18 27.92
CA PRO A 224 1.84 4.91 26.49
C PRO A 224 3.31 4.81 26.07
N GLY A 225 3.60 3.89 25.15
CA GLY A 225 4.90 3.81 24.50
C GLY A 225 5.05 4.88 23.42
N ASN A 226 5.91 4.59 22.45
CA ASN A 226 6.11 5.48 21.31
C ASN A 226 4.80 5.65 20.52
N THR A 227 4.63 6.84 19.97
CA THR A 227 3.50 7.19 19.10
C THR A 227 4.03 7.73 17.79
N THR A 228 3.49 7.23 16.68
CA THR A 228 3.78 7.73 15.33
C THR A 228 2.47 8.09 14.63
N THR A 229 2.47 9.20 13.88
CA THR A 229 1.33 9.57 13.03
C THR A 229 1.52 8.99 11.64
N VAL A 230 0.48 8.36 11.12
CA VAL A 230 0.40 7.85 9.75
C VAL A 230 -0.61 8.67 8.98
N ASN A 231 -0.25 9.07 7.77
CA ASN A 231 -1.13 9.76 6.83
C ASN A 231 -1.18 8.97 5.53
N VAL A 232 -2.39 8.69 5.05
CA VAL A 232 -2.65 8.01 3.77
C VAL A 232 -3.66 8.83 2.99
N GLN A 233 -3.33 9.13 1.75
CA GLN A 233 -4.20 9.74 0.75
C GLN A 233 -4.22 8.84 -0.47
N TYR A 234 -5.39 8.65 -1.06
CA TYR A 234 -5.57 7.82 -2.24
C TYR A 234 -6.78 8.29 -3.02
N GLU A 235 -6.64 8.37 -4.34
CA GLU A 235 -7.73 8.61 -5.28
C GLU A 235 -7.61 7.64 -6.46
N TYR A 236 -8.77 7.20 -6.95
CA TYR A 236 -8.88 6.23 -8.03
C TYR A 236 -10.13 6.48 -8.89
N ASP A 237 -9.89 6.65 -10.19
CA ASP A 237 -10.91 6.78 -11.21
C ASP A 237 -10.70 5.71 -12.31
N PRO A 238 -11.54 4.66 -12.39
CA PRO A 238 -11.47 3.52 -13.32
C PRO A 238 -11.94 3.80 -14.75
N ASP A 239 -12.30 5.03 -15.10
CA ASP A 239 -12.65 5.39 -16.47
C ASP A 239 -12.34 6.88 -16.71
N PRO A 240 -11.06 7.24 -16.87
CA PRO A 240 -10.68 8.62 -17.06
C PRO A 240 -11.11 9.06 -18.45
N SER A 241 -11.67 10.27 -18.57
CA SER A 241 -11.99 10.88 -19.88
C SER A 241 -10.73 11.38 -20.63
N VAL A 242 -9.61 10.66 -20.48
CA VAL A 242 -8.31 10.99 -21.06
C VAL A 242 -8.14 10.12 -22.30
N ASP A 243 -8.04 10.76 -23.45
CA ASP A 243 -7.94 10.08 -24.74
C ASP A 243 -6.48 9.78 -25.15
N GLU A 244 -5.48 10.36 -24.46
CA GLU A 244 -4.05 10.24 -24.77
C GLU A 244 -3.18 10.49 -23.52
N ILE A 245 -2.09 9.74 -23.36
CA ILE A 245 -1.07 9.98 -22.32
C ILE A 245 -0.02 10.95 -22.88
N GLU A 246 0.33 11.98 -22.11
CA GLU A 246 1.41 12.89 -22.47
C GLU A 246 2.75 12.16 -22.43
N THR A 247 3.42 12.02 -23.58
CA THR A 247 4.78 11.48 -23.65
C THR A 247 5.76 12.44 -22.98
N PRO A 248 6.53 12.00 -21.96
CA PRO A 248 7.52 12.86 -21.32
C PRO A 248 8.63 13.27 -22.28
N ALA A 249 9.07 14.53 -22.22
CA ALA A 249 10.09 15.08 -23.12
C ALA A 249 11.44 14.33 -23.09
N TRP A 250 11.77 13.66 -21.98
CA TRP A 250 12.99 12.86 -21.87
C TRP A 250 12.92 11.56 -22.68
N VAL A 251 11.72 11.03 -22.93
CA VAL A 251 11.52 9.85 -23.78
C VAL A 251 11.93 10.21 -25.21
N GLU A 252 11.43 11.31 -25.75
CA GLU A 252 11.82 11.79 -27.09
C GLU A 252 13.33 11.98 -27.19
N GLN A 253 13.95 12.62 -26.19
CA GLN A 253 15.38 12.90 -26.19
C GLN A 253 16.25 11.64 -26.17
N CYS A 254 15.86 10.62 -25.42
CA CYS A 254 16.61 9.37 -25.33
C CYS A 254 16.29 8.39 -26.47
N VAL A 255 15.05 8.38 -27.00
CA VAL A 255 14.60 7.48 -28.08
C VAL A 255 15.02 7.97 -29.46
N GLU A 256 14.87 9.26 -29.77
CA GLU A 256 15.19 9.77 -31.11
C GLU A 256 16.69 9.77 -31.39
N ASN A 257 17.52 9.88 -30.35
CA ASN A 257 18.97 10.01 -30.49
C ASN A 257 19.74 8.70 -30.24
N ASP A 258 19.11 7.63 -29.74
CA ASP A 258 19.80 6.40 -29.27
C ASP A 258 20.83 6.68 -28.14
N HIS A 259 20.74 7.86 -27.53
CA HIS A 259 21.47 8.33 -26.35
C HIS A 259 20.82 9.61 -25.84
N CYS A 260 20.91 9.90 -24.55
CA CYS A 260 20.37 11.16 -24.02
C CYS A 260 21.46 12.26 -24.10
N GLU A 261 21.35 13.21 -25.06
CA GLU A 261 22.16 14.44 -25.05
C GLU A 261 21.43 15.49 -24.20
N PHE A 262 22.04 15.85 -23.08
CA PHE A 262 21.62 16.99 -22.26
C PHE A 262 22.71 18.06 -22.29
#